data_AF-A0AAW0I3M3-F1
#
_entry.id   AF-A0AAW0I3M3-F1
#
_cell.length_a   1.000
_cell.length_b   1.000
_cell.length_c   1.000
_cell.angle_alpha   90.00
_cell.angle_beta   90.00
_cell.angle_gamma   90.00
#
_symmetry.space_group_name_H-M   'P 1'
#
loop_
_entity.id
_entity.type
_entity.pdbx_description
1 polymer ?
#
loop_
_entity_poly.entity_id
_entity_poly.type
_entity_poly.pdbx_seq_one_letter_code
_entity_poly.pdbx_strand_id
1 'polypeptide(L)'
;MMRTVNSYLLKKNMALMTNNFYAAILGYDEGILSDDRGLAAALWRTFFNQKCEDPRQLELLVEYVRKQMQYLDSMNGEDLLLTGEVKWRPLVEKNPQSILKPHTPTYNDEGL
;
A
#
# COMPACT_ATOMS: atom_id res chain seq x y z
N MET A 1 -0.90 38.78 15.75
CA MET A 1 0.49 38.38 16.05
C MET A 1 0.83 37.19 15.16
N MET A 2 1.67 37.38 14.14
CA MET A 2 2.09 36.33 13.20
C MET A 2 3.09 35.43 13.92
N ARG A 3 2.79 34.14 14.11
CA ARG A 3 3.76 33.19 14.67
C ARG A 3 4.84 32.93 13.62
N THR A 4 6.03 33.47 13.83
CA THR A 4 7.19 33.16 12.99
C THR A 4 7.52 31.68 13.15
N VAL A 5 7.40 30.90 12.07
CA VAL A 5 7.78 29.49 12.06
C VAL A 5 9.31 29.42 12.17
N ASN A 6 9.81 28.69 13.17
CA ASN A 6 11.25 28.51 13.37
C ASN A 6 11.84 27.73 12.19
N SER A 7 12.65 28.39 11.36
CA SER A 7 13.22 27.82 10.13
C SER A 7 14.17 26.65 10.39
N TYR A 8 14.84 26.63 11.54
CA TYR A 8 15.68 25.50 11.96
C TYR A 8 14.82 24.27 12.28
N LEU A 9 13.74 24.45 13.04
CA LEU A 9 12.80 23.36 13.34
C LEU A 9 12.14 22.82 12.07
N LEU A 10 11.76 23.71 11.15
CA LEU A 10 11.19 23.31 9.85
C LEU A 10 12.18 22.43 9.06
N LYS A 11 13.44 22.87 8.90
CA LYS A 11 14.48 22.08 8.22
C LYS A 11 14.70 20.73 8.89
N LYS A 12 14.76 20.69 10.22
CA LYS A 12 14.91 19.44 10.98
C LYS A 12 13.74 18.49 10.74
N ASN A 13 12.51 18.98 10.79
CA ASN A 13 11.31 18.17 10.56
C ASN A 13 11.26 17.65 9.12
N MET A 14 11.62 18.48 8.14
CA MET A 14 11.71 18.04 6.74
C MET A 14 12.71 16.88 6.58
N ALA A 15 13.91 16.98 7.16
CA ALA A 15 14.89 15.90 7.11
C ALA A 15 14.37 14.60 7.74
N LEU A 16 13.67 14.69 8.88
CA LEU A 16 13.03 13.54 9.52
C LEU A 16 11.95 12.91 8.64
N MET A 17 11.08 13.72 8.04
CA MET A 17 10.02 13.24 7.15
C MET A 17 10.61 12.55 5.92
N THR A 18 11.65 13.14 5.31
CA THR A 18 12.36 12.55 4.17
C THR A 18 13.00 11.21 4.52
N ASN A 19 13.64 11.11 5.68
CA ASN A 19 14.24 9.85 6.13
C ASN A 19 13.17 8.78 6.39
N ASN A 20 12.06 9.14 7.02
CA ASN A 20 10.94 8.22 7.25
C ASN A 20 10.32 7.74 5.93
N PHE A 21 10.22 8.62 4.94
CA PHE A 21 9.72 8.29 3.61
C PHE A 21 10.62 7.27 2.90
N TYR A 22 11.94 7.48 2.89
CA TYR A 22 12.88 6.52 2.29
C TYR A 22 12.90 5.19 3.03
N ALA A 23 12.88 5.21 4.37
CA ALA A 23 12.81 3.99 5.17
C ALA A 23 11.52 3.19 4.88
N ALA A 24 10.39 3.87 4.66
CA ALA A 24 9.13 3.25 4.29
C ALA A 24 9.20 2.60 2.91
N ILE A 25 9.66 3.33 1.87
CA ILE A 25 9.74 2.78 0.51
C ILE A 25 10.63 1.53 0.47
N LEU A 26 11.84 1.64 0.99
CA LEU A 26 12.79 0.53 0.96
C LEU A 26 12.30 -0.67 1.78
N GLY A 27 11.76 -0.40 2.99
CA GLY A 27 11.24 -1.46 3.84
C GLY A 27 10.00 -2.16 3.27
N TYR A 28 9.13 -1.42 2.59
CA TYR A 28 7.95 -2.01 1.95
C TYR A 28 8.33 -2.83 0.73
N ASP A 29 9.26 -2.35 -0.10
CA ASP A 29 9.74 -3.10 -1.27
C ASP A 29 10.39 -4.43 -0.84
N GLU A 30 11.31 -4.38 0.13
CA GLU A 30 11.92 -5.58 0.70
C GLU A 30 10.87 -6.52 1.31
N GLY A 31 9.93 -5.99 2.10
CA GLY A 31 8.87 -6.78 2.74
C GLY A 31 7.91 -7.43 1.72
N ILE A 32 7.54 -6.70 0.67
CA ILE A 32 6.70 -7.23 -0.41
C ILE A 32 7.42 -8.33 -1.19
N LEU A 33 8.72 -8.17 -1.47
CA LEU A 33 9.50 -9.16 -2.22
C LEU A 33 9.93 -10.40 -1.40
N SER A 34 9.95 -10.30 -0.06
CA SER A 34 10.43 -11.36 0.83
C SER A 34 9.30 -12.14 1.50
N ASP A 35 9.00 -11.82 2.76
CA ASP A 35 8.03 -12.53 3.60
C ASP A 35 7.24 -11.57 4.51
N ASP A 36 6.20 -12.11 5.15
CA ASP A 36 5.31 -11.34 6.01
C ASP A 36 5.97 -10.86 7.29
N ARG A 37 7.06 -11.49 7.75
CA ARG A 37 7.82 -11.00 8.92
C ARG A 37 8.59 -9.74 8.55
N GLY A 38 9.24 -9.73 7.38
CA GLY A 38 9.90 -8.55 6.82
C GLY A 38 8.92 -7.39 6.63
N LEU A 39 7.77 -7.68 6.01
CA LEU A 39 6.72 -6.69 5.79
C LEU A 39 6.12 -6.16 7.11
N ALA A 40 5.81 -7.03 8.06
CA ALA A 40 5.35 -6.65 9.39
C ALA A 40 6.38 -5.76 10.11
N ALA A 41 7.66 -6.12 10.04
CA ALA A 41 8.72 -5.33 10.67
C ALA A 41 8.85 -3.94 10.03
N ALA A 42 8.73 -3.85 8.70
CA ALA A 42 8.71 -2.56 7.99
C ALA A 42 7.52 -1.70 8.42
N LEU A 43 6.30 -2.24 8.35
CA LEU A 43 5.07 -1.54 8.75
C LEU A 43 5.11 -1.10 10.23
N TRP A 44 5.62 -1.95 11.11
CA TRP A 44 5.77 -1.60 12.52
C TRP A 44 6.71 -0.40 12.72
N ARG A 45 7.86 -0.38 12.04
CA ARG A 45 8.83 0.72 12.15
C ARG A 45 8.28 2.03 11.58
N THR A 46 7.59 1.98 10.45
CA THR A 46 7.28 3.19 9.66
C THR A 46 5.84 3.66 9.82
N PHE A 47 4.85 2.77 9.70
CA PHE A 47 3.43 3.11 9.84
C PHE A 47 3.04 3.28 11.31
N PHE A 48 3.40 2.30 12.16
CA PHE A 48 3.12 2.35 13.59
C PHE A 48 4.14 3.17 14.38
N ASN A 49 5.20 3.68 13.74
CA ASN A 49 6.29 4.40 14.40
C ASN A 49 6.82 3.66 15.65
N GLN A 50 7.02 2.35 15.49
CA GLN A 50 7.48 1.41 16.53
C GLN A 50 6.51 1.27 17.72
N LYS A 51 5.26 1.69 17.56
CA LYS A 51 4.22 1.67 18.60
C LYS A 51 2.96 0.97 18.09
N CYS A 52 2.85 -0.31 18.41
CA CYS A 52 1.68 -1.12 18.11
C CYS A 52 1.34 -1.94 19.35
N GLU A 53 0.27 -1.57 20.05
CA GLU A 53 -0.13 -2.23 21.30
C GLU A 53 -0.86 -3.55 21.03
N ASP A 54 -1.59 -3.63 19.92
CA ASP A 54 -2.30 -4.84 19.51
C ASP A 54 -1.67 -5.44 18.24
N PRO A 55 -0.91 -6.55 18.34
CA PRO A 55 -0.28 -7.20 17.20
C PRO A 55 -1.25 -7.61 16.09
N ARG A 56 -2.53 -7.81 16.40
CA ARG A 56 -3.57 -8.14 15.40
C ARG A 56 -3.80 -6.99 14.41
N GLN A 57 -3.55 -5.75 14.82
CA GLN A 57 -3.63 -4.60 13.90
C GLN A 57 -2.49 -4.63 12.89
N LEU A 58 -1.30 -5.05 13.32
CA LEU A 58 -0.16 -5.20 12.43
C LEU A 58 -0.39 -6.36 11.44
N GLU A 59 -0.88 -7.49 11.93
CA GLU A 59 -1.27 -8.64 11.10
C GLU A 59 -2.32 -8.26 10.06
N LEU A 60 -3.40 -7.57 10.47
CA LEU A 60 -4.45 -7.11 9.57
C LEU A 60 -3.90 -6.17 8.48
N LEU A 61 -2.95 -5.30 8.83
CA LEU A 61 -2.32 -4.40 7.87
C LEU A 61 -1.41 -5.15 6.88
N VAL A 62 -0.68 -6.17 7.34
CA VAL A 62 0.11 -7.06 6.47
C VAL A 62 -0.80 -7.77 5.48
N GLU A 63 -1.87 -8.40 5.95
CA GLU A 63 -2.86 -9.07 5.10
C GLU A 63 -3.45 -8.11 4.07
N TYR A 64 -3.79 -6.89 4.50
CA TYR A 64 -4.30 -5.86 3.63
C TYR A 64 -3.31 -5.46 2.53
N VAL A 65 -2.05 -5.21 2.87
CA VAL A 65 -1.03 -4.84 1.88
C VAL A 65 -0.84 -5.98 0.87
N ARG A 66 -0.75 -7.23 1.32
CA ARG A 66 -0.65 -8.41 0.43
C ARG A 66 -1.85 -8.51 -0.50
N LYS A 67 -3.05 -8.31 0.04
CA LYS A 67 -4.30 -8.30 -0.72
C LYS A 67 -4.34 -7.20 -1.78
N GLN A 68 -3.81 -6.01 -1.46
CA GLN A 68 -3.73 -4.92 -2.44
C GLN A 68 -2.70 -5.21 -3.52
N MET A 69 -1.53 -5.76 -3.18
CA MET A 69 -0.51 -6.12 -4.18
C MET A 69 -1.06 -7.15 -5.18
N GLN A 70 -1.68 -8.22 -4.67
CA GLN A 70 -2.35 -9.21 -5.53
C GLN A 70 -3.44 -8.58 -6.42
N TYR A 71 -4.16 -7.59 -5.90
CA TYR A 71 -5.16 -6.87 -6.68
C TYR A 71 -4.52 -6.00 -7.77
N LEU A 72 -3.46 -5.25 -7.44
CA LEU A 72 -2.70 -4.43 -8.39
C LEU A 72 -2.15 -5.29 -9.53
N ASP A 73 -1.57 -6.46 -9.21
CA ASP A 73 -1.04 -7.41 -10.20
C ASP A 73 -2.12 -7.97 -11.15
N SER A 74 -3.38 -8.00 -10.69
CA SER A 74 -4.52 -8.48 -11.49
C SER A 74 -5.16 -7.41 -12.37
N MET A 75 -4.79 -6.13 -12.21
CA MET A 75 -5.36 -5.04 -12.99
C MET A 75 -4.75 -4.97 -14.39
N ASN A 76 -5.50 -4.40 -15.33
CA ASN A 76 -4.96 -4.09 -16.64
C ASN A 76 -3.94 -2.95 -16.51
N GLY A 77 -2.67 -3.23 -16.84
CA GLY A 77 -1.58 -2.27 -16.77
C GLY A 77 -1.76 -1.07 -17.71
N GLU A 78 -2.37 -1.26 -18.88
CA GLU A 78 -2.61 -0.17 -19.83
C GLU A 78 -3.63 0.83 -19.28
N ASP A 79 -4.76 0.33 -18.77
CA ASP A 79 -5.79 1.17 -18.13
C ASP A 79 -5.21 1.90 -16.91
N LEU A 80 -4.38 1.21 -16.12
CA LEU A 80 -3.74 1.80 -14.94
C LEU A 80 -2.75 2.92 -15.32
N LEU A 81 -1.95 2.74 -16.38
CA LEU A 81 -1.02 3.77 -16.86
C LEU A 81 -1.74 4.98 -17.47
N LEU A 82 -2.86 4.75 -18.16
CA LEU A 82 -3.65 5.81 -18.78
C LEU A 82 -4.45 6.63 -17.77
N THR A 83 -5.04 5.98 -16.77
CA THR A 83 -5.95 6.63 -15.81
C THR A 83 -5.28 6.99 -14.49
N GLY A 84 -4.31 6.19 -14.05
CA GLY A 84 -3.76 6.26 -12.69
C GLY A 84 -4.77 5.91 -11.59
N GLU A 85 -5.97 5.44 -11.94
CA GLU A 85 -7.04 5.22 -10.98
C GLU A 85 -6.96 3.81 -10.38
N VAL A 86 -6.88 3.74 -9.04
CA VAL A 86 -6.96 2.49 -8.29
C VAL A 86 -8.15 2.53 -7.35
N LYS A 87 -9.10 1.64 -7.54
CA LYS A 87 -10.18 1.40 -6.57
C LYS A 87 -9.69 0.42 -5.52
N TRP A 88 -9.07 0.96 -4.48
CA TRP A 88 -8.54 0.15 -3.37
C TRP A 88 -9.62 -0.72 -2.73
N ARG A 89 -9.27 -1.99 -2.49
CA ARG A 89 -10.13 -2.92 -1.75
C ARG A 89 -10.34 -2.45 -0.29
N PRO A 90 -11.46 -2.82 0.37
CA PRO A 90 -11.67 -2.46 1.77
C PRO A 90 -10.64 -3.11 2.68
N LEU A 91 -10.36 -2.54 3.87
CA LEU A 91 -9.45 -3.15 4.85
C LEU A 91 -9.92 -4.56 5.23
N VAL A 92 -11.18 -4.65 5.65
CA VAL A 92 -11.85 -5.91 6.00
C VAL A 92 -12.76 -6.33 4.85
N GLU A 93 -12.54 -7.52 4.30
CA GLU A 93 -13.33 -8.06 3.21
C GLU A 93 -14.37 -9.04 3.74
N LYS A 94 -15.66 -8.80 3.46
CA LYS A 94 -16.72 -9.75 3.84
C LYS A 94 -16.91 -10.89 2.83
N ASN A 95 -16.52 -10.67 1.57
CA ASN A 95 -16.63 -11.65 0.50
C ASN A 95 -15.28 -11.79 -0.25
N PRO A 96 -14.52 -12.87 -0.02
CA PRO A 96 -13.22 -13.08 -0.64
C PRO A 96 -13.29 -13.36 -2.15
N GLN A 97 -14.47 -13.68 -2.70
CA GLN A 97 -14.67 -13.96 -4.12
C GLN A 97 -14.87 -12.69 -4.98
N SER A 98 -14.81 -11.49 -4.39
CA SER A 98 -14.85 -10.21 -5.12
C SER A 98 -13.71 -10.03 -6.14
N ILE A 99 -12.68 -10.89 -6.05
CA ILE A 99 -11.44 -10.87 -6.84
C ILE A 99 -11.67 -11.32 -8.28
N LEU A 100 -12.66 -12.19 -8.53
CA LEU A 100 -12.93 -12.71 -9.85
C LEU A 100 -13.74 -11.68 -10.63
N LYS A 101 -13.08 -10.85 -11.45
CA LYS A 101 -13.79 -10.23 -12.58
C LYS A 101 -14.40 -11.40 -13.38
N PRO A 102 -15.70 -11.40 -13.70
CA PRO A 102 -16.22 -12.35 -14.67
C PRO A 102 -15.39 -12.18 -15.95
N HIS A 103 -14.82 -13.29 -16.42
CA HIS A 103 -14.09 -13.32 -17.68
C HIS A 103 -15.06 -12.91 -18.79
N THR A 104 -15.12 -11.62 -19.14
CA THR A 104 -15.78 -11.19 -20.36
C THR A 104 -14.97 -11.77 -21.50
N PRO A 105 -15.54 -12.65 -22.35
CA PRO A 105 -14.82 -13.17 -23.50
C PRO A 105 -14.37 -11.96 -24.33
N THR A 106 -13.07 -11.79 -24.51
CA THR A 106 -12.47 -10.77 -25.41
C THR A 106 -12.52 -11.18 -26.88
N TYR A 107 -13.35 -12.17 -27.21
CA TYR A 107 -13.64 -12.51 -28.59
C TYR A 107 -15.15 -12.52 -28.77
N ASN A 108 -15.65 -11.43 -29.33
CA ASN A 108 -16.87 -11.47 -30.12
C ASN A 108 -16.61 -12.42 -31.29
N ASP A 109 -16.94 -13.70 -31.08
CA ASP A 109 -17.27 -14.68 -32.12
C ASP A 109 -18.55 -14.24 -32.87
N GLU A 110 -18.63 -12.98 -33.31
CA GLU A 110 -19.40 -12.67 -34.52
C GLU A 110 -18.55 -13.13 -35.70
N GLY A 111 -18.45 -14.45 -35.82
CA GLY A 111 -18.05 -15.09 -37.04
C GLY A 111 -19.12 -14.84 -38.09
N LEU A 112 -18.77 -14.08 -39.12
CA LEU A 112 -18.96 -14.32 -40.56
C LEU A 112 -18.58 -13.06 -41.36
#